data_AF-A0A8J7IUB8-F1
#
_entry.id   AF-A0A8J7IUB8-F1
#
_cell.length_a   1.000
_cell.length_b   1.000
_cell.length_c   1.000
_cell.angle_alpha   90.00
_cell.angle_beta   90.00
_cell.angle_gamma   90.00
#
_symmetry.space_group_name_H-M   'P 1'
#
loop_
_entity.id
_entity.type
_entity.pdbx_description
1 polymer ?
#
loop_
_entity_poly.entity_id
_entity_poly.type
_entity_poly.pdbx_seq_one_letter_code
_entity_poly.pdbx_strand_id
1 'polypeptide(L)'
;MQNLASQVAISEVLNPTLGVTEQVLAVHKLVVQDGNPLILEVDKDSEPGAYYLYFKIEDEPYHFVIVIREEGKNLVASAAYIEAAIRVYLSICSTTLHPREITKKVKLNPTKIHVLGELKYPRISHRKFTQNYWYFEPQKGMPGNLENKLKFLLDRLETKQSAIANKLKHI
;
A
#
# COMPACT_ATOMS: atom_id res chain seq x y z
N MET A 1 7.14 -15.01 14.47
CA MET A 1 8.49 -14.79 15.04
C MET A 1 9.11 -13.59 14.34
N GLN A 2 9.41 -12.51 15.06
CA GLN A 2 10.16 -11.37 14.50
C GLN A 2 11.62 -11.78 14.29
N ASN A 3 12.19 -11.49 13.12
CA ASN A 3 13.59 -11.77 12.82
C ASN A 3 14.51 -10.73 13.48
N LEU A 4 15.81 -11.02 13.55
CA LEU A 4 16.78 -10.13 14.20
C LEU A 4 16.79 -8.72 13.58
N ALA A 5 16.66 -8.60 12.26
CA ALA A 5 16.57 -7.30 11.57
C ALA A 5 15.36 -6.47 12.05
N SER A 6 14.20 -7.10 12.26
CA SER A 6 13.02 -6.43 12.83
C SER A 6 13.28 -5.90 14.24
N GLN A 7 14.02 -6.64 15.07
CA GLN A 7 14.37 -6.18 16.41
C GLN A 7 15.30 -4.97 16.37
N VAL A 8 16.31 -4.98 15.50
CA VAL A 8 17.23 -3.85 15.33
C VAL A 8 16.48 -2.62 14.81
N ALA A 9 15.61 -2.76 13.82
CA ALA A 9 14.82 -1.65 13.29
C ALA A 9 13.83 -1.08 14.31
N ILE A 10 13.18 -1.94 15.10
CA ILE A 10 12.31 -1.49 16.20
C ILE A 10 13.15 -0.75 17.25
N SER A 11 14.34 -1.27 17.58
CA SER A 11 15.24 -0.60 18.52
C SER A 11 15.65 0.80 18.04
N GLU A 12 15.95 0.95 16.75
CA GLU A 12 16.24 2.25 16.13
C GLU A 12 15.02 3.20 16.21
N VAL A 13 13.81 2.71 15.97
CA VAL A 13 12.60 3.54 16.09
C VAL A 13 12.33 3.96 17.54
N LEU A 14 12.58 3.08 18.51
CA LEU A 14 12.32 3.35 19.93
C LEU A 14 13.43 4.20 20.57
N ASN A 15 14.67 4.03 20.12
CA ASN A 15 15.86 4.76 20.59
C ASN A 15 16.68 5.18 19.37
N PRO A 16 16.29 6.27 18.68
CA PRO A 16 16.93 6.71 17.44
C PRO A 16 18.43 6.96 17.60
N THR A 17 19.20 6.42 16.66
CA THR A 17 20.63 6.69 16.52
C THR A 17 20.96 7.37 15.20
N LEU A 18 20.10 7.21 14.19
CA LEU A 18 20.20 7.93 12.93
C LEU A 18 19.46 9.26 13.03
N GLY A 19 20.12 10.36 12.66
CA GLY A 19 19.50 11.69 12.68
C GLY A 19 18.25 11.81 11.80
N VAL A 20 18.13 11.03 10.72
CA VAL A 20 16.91 10.99 9.90
C VAL A 20 15.75 10.35 10.65
N THR A 21 16.00 9.32 11.45
CA THR A 21 14.97 8.68 12.30
C THR A 21 14.43 9.69 13.32
N GLU A 22 15.31 10.42 14.00
CA GLU A 22 14.92 11.47 14.94
C GLU A 22 14.01 12.52 14.27
N GLN A 23 14.42 13.01 13.11
CA GLN A 23 13.67 14.05 12.37
C GLN A 23 12.29 13.56 11.94
N VAL A 24 12.18 12.33 11.43
CA VAL A 24 10.89 11.76 11.02
C VAL A 24 9.97 11.59 12.23
N LEU A 25 10.48 11.00 13.32
CA LEU A 25 9.68 10.70 14.51
C LEU A 25 9.33 11.94 15.35
N ALA A 26 10.03 13.06 15.16
CA ALA A 26 9.67 14.34 15.77
C ALA A 26 8.34 14.91 15.25
N VAL A 27 7.95 14.56 14.02
CA VAL A 27 6.76 15.11 13.35
C VAL A 27 5.70 14.04 13.09
N HIS A 28 6.13 12.81 12.83
CA HIS A 28 5.26 11.71 12.44
C HIS A 28 5.11 10.66 13.54
N LYS A 29 3.91 10.07 13.61
CA LYS A 29 3.63 8.93 14.47
C LYS A 29 3.58 7.67 13.64
N LEU A 30 4.23 6.61 14.11
CA LEU A 30 4.08 5.30 13.51
C LEU A 30 2.83 4.62 14.05
N VAL A 31 2.15 3.88 13.18
CA VAL A 31 1.05 3.01 13.60
C VAL A 31 1.61 1.94 14.52
N VAL A 32 0.97 1.74 15.67
CA VAL A 32 1.35 0.71 16.65
C VAL A 32 0.33 -0.43 16.59
N GLN A 33 0.81 -1.67 16.55
CA GLN A 33 0.00 -2.88 16.64
C GLN A 33 0.60 -3.79 17.72
N ASP A 34 -0.24 -4.27 18.65
CA ASP A 34 0.16 -5.14 19.75
C ASP A 34 1.33 -4.57 20.57
N GLY A 35 1.31 -3.25 20.80
CA GLY A 35 2.32 -2.51 21.57
C GLY A 35 3.64 -2.22 20.84
N ASN A 36 3.79 -2.63 19.57
CA ASN A 36 5.00 -2.39 18.78
C ASN A 36 4.73 -1.57 17.52
N PRO A 37 5.69 -0.77 17.02
CA PRO A 37 5.57 -0.14 15.71
C PRO A 37 5.29 -1.18 14.62
N LEU A 38 4.28 -0.90 13.79
CA LEU A 38 3.81 -1.81 12.75
C LEU A 38 4.78 -1.82 11.56
N ILE A 39 5.46 -2.95 11.37
CA ILE A 39 6.22 -3.26 10.17
C ILE A 39 5.27 -3.90 9.15
N LEU A 40 5.06 -3.23 8.01
CA LEU A 40 4.21 -3.71 6.92
C LEU A 40 4.91 -4.79 6.08
N GLU A 41 6.21 -4.62 5.87
CA GLU A 41 7.00 -5.49 5.00
C GLU A 41 8.46 -5.50 5.45
N VAL A 42 9.09 -6.66 5.29
CA VAL A 42 10.54 -6.83 5.38
C VAL A 42 11.01 -7.32 4.03
N ASP A 43 11.65 -6.43 3.27
CA ASP A 43 12.20 -6.74 1.97
C ASP A 43 13.70 -7.05 2.12
N LYS A 44 14.08 -8.25 1.69
CA LYS A 44 15.46 -8.77 1.71
C LYS A 44 16.00 -9.02 0.30
N ASP A 45 15.17 -8.75 -0.71
CA ASP A 45 15.41 -9.12 -2.10
C ASP A 45 15.81 -7.90 -2.94
N SER A 46 15.50 -6.68 -2.48
CA SER A 46 15.90 -5.43 -3.15
C SER A 46 17.41 -5.21 -3.23
N GLU A 47 18.16 -5.55 -2.17
CA GLU A 47 19.62 -5.46 -2.18
C GLU A 47 20.26 -6.61 -1.38
N PRO A 48 21.23 -7.34 -1.96
CA PRO A 48 21.93 -8.40 -1.25
C PRO A 48 22.60 -7.91 0.04
N GLY A 49 22.31 -8.57 1.16
CA GLY A 49 22.89 -8.25 2.46
C GLY A 49 22.23 -7.08 3.20
N ALA A 50 21.13 -6.55 2.68
CA ALA A 50 20.32 -5.54 3.35
C ALA A 50 18.90 -6.04 3.61
N TYR A 51 18.30 -5.52 4.68
CA TYR A 51 16.88 -5.68 4.99
C TYR A 51 16.24 -4.31 5.04
N TYR A 52 15.18 -4.11 4.27
CA TYR A 52 14.39 -2.88 4.24
C TYR A 52 13.10 -3.14 5.01
N LEU A 53 12.93 -2.42 6.11
CA LEU A 53 11.77 -2.57 6.97
C LEU A 53 10.90 -1.34 6.84
N TYR A 54 9.68 -1.56 6.36
CA TYR A 54 8.72 -0.52 6.06
C TYR A 54 7.75 -0.35 7.22
N PHE A 55 7.87 0.74 7.94
CA PHE A 55 6.95 1.14 8.98
C PHE A 55 5.81 1.98 8.41
N LYS A 56 4.61 1.73 8.93
CA LYS A 56 3.43 2.53 8.59
C LYS A 56 3.40 3.81 9.42
N ILE A 57 3.26 4.96 8.75
CA ILE A 57 2.99 6.24 9.40
C ILE A 57 1.45 6.44 9.51
N GLU A 58 0.99 7.01 10.62
CA GLU A 58 -0.42 7.37 10.83
C GLU A 58 -0.87 8.44 9.82
N ASP A 59 -2.01 8.21 9.17
CA ASP A 59 -2.69 9.14 8.27
C ASP A 59 -1.88 9.68 7.07
N GLU A 60 -0.74 9.09 6.75
CA GLU A 60 0.14 9.56 5.68
C GLU A 60 0.24 8.57 4.48
N PRO A 61 0.39 9.08 3.24
CA PRO A 61 0.54 8.28 2.03
C PRO A 61 2.01 7.93 1.72
N TYR A 62 2.82 7.67 2.75
CA TYR A 62 4.21 7.25 2.64
C TYR A 62 4.61 6.36 3.81
N HIS A 63 5.72 5.65 3.62
CA HIS A 63 6.28 4.69 4.57
C HIS A 63 7.58 5.23 5.12
N PHE A 64 7.87 4.93 6.38
CA PHE A 64 9.20 5.13 6.94
C PHE A 64 10.01 3.85 6.78
N VAL A 65 11.18 3.95 6.15
CA VAL A 65 12.02 2.80 5.82
C VAL A 65 13.28 2.85 6.66
N ILE A 66 13.56 1.76 7.38
CA ILE A 66 14.85 1.52 8.03
C ILE A 66 15.59 0.44 7.26
N VAL A 67 16.84 0.71 6.90
CA VAL A 67 17.73 -0.24 6.21
C VAL A 67 18.68 -0.85 7.23
N ILE A 68 18.56 -2.16 7.44
CA ILE A 68 19.45 -2.94 8.29
C ILE A 68 20.49 -3.65 7.44
N ARG A 69 21.76 -3.56 7.82
CA ARG A 69 22.88 -4.26 7.18
C ARG A 69 23.71 -5.00 8.21
N GLU A 70 24.49 -5.96 7.74
CA GLU A 70 25.52 -6.58 8.54
C GLU A 70 26.79 -5.73 8.53
N GLU A 71 27.25 -5.31 9.71
CA GLU A 71 28.56 -4.72 9.94
C GLU A 71 29.37 -5.66 10.82
N GLY A 72 30.36 -6.33 10.21
CA GLY A 72 31.12 -7.39 10.87
C GLY A 72 30.27 -8.63 11.12
N LYS A 73 29.86 -8.86 12.38
CA LYS A 73 28.99 -9.98 12.81
C LYS A 73 27.67 -9.51 13.43
N ASN A 74 27.38 -8.21 13.35
CA ASN A 74 26.22 -7.60 13.97
C ASN A 74 25.33 -6.97 12.91
N LEU A 75 24.02 -7.02 13.11
CA LEU A 75 23.07 -6.24 12.33
C LEU A 75 22.95 -4.84 12.93
N VAL A 76 23.02 -3.81 12.08
CA VAL A 76 22.92 -2.41 12.48
C VAL A 76 21.96 -1.64 11.58
N ALA A 77 21.35 -0.58 12.12
CA ALA A 77 20.60 0.38 11.32
C ALA A 77 21.60 1.26 10.54
N SER A 78 21.66 1.05 9.23
CA SER A 78 22.64 1.68 8.35
C SER A 78 22.11 2.96 7.68
N ALA A 79 20.80 3.05 7.46
CA ALA A 79 20.15 4.19 6.85
C ALA A 79 18.66 4.22 7.19
N ALA A 80 18.06 5.40 7.03
CA ALA A 80 16.64 5.63 7.19
C ALA A 80 16.16 6.67 6.17
N TYR A 81 14.96 6.51 5.62
CA TYR A 81 14.35 7.47 4.69
C TYR A 81 12.83 7.30 4.58
N ILE A 82 12.17 8.23 3.91
CA ILE A 82 10.73 8.17 3.59
C ILE A 82 10.55 7.70 2.15
N GLU A 83 9.63 6.78 1.93
CA GLU A 83 9.26 6.29 0.60
C GLU A 83 7.78 6.52 0.30
N ALA A 84 7.45 6.99 -0.90
CA ALA A 84 6.07 7.24 -1.28
C ALA A 84 5.26 5.93 -1.37
N ALA A 85 4.03 5.93 -0.84
CA ALA A 85 3.14 4.78 -0.97
C ALA A 85 2.58 4.71 -2.40
N ILE A 86 3.24 3.95 -3.28
CA ILE A 86 2.78 3.74 -4.65
C ILE A 86 1.47 2.94 -4.65
N ARG A 87 0.49 3.43 -5.41
CA ARG A 87 -0.84 2.82 -5.54
C ARG A 87 -1.09 2.42 -6.98
N VAL A 88 -1.39 1.14 -7.19
CA VAL A 88 -1.76 0.59 -8.50
C VAL A 88 -3.12 -0.09 -8.36
N TYR A 89 -4.06 0.29 -9.23
CA TYR A 89 -5.43 -0.22 -9.17
C TYR A 89 -6.08 -0.24 -10.55
N LEU A 90 -7.03 -1.17 -10.72
CA LEU A 90 -8.01 -1.11 -11.81
C LEU A 90 -9.16 -0.21 -11.39
N SER A 91 -9.58 0.70 -12.27
CA SER A 91 -10.79 1.51 -12.11
C SER A 91 -11.73 1.28 -13.29
N ILE A 92 -12.99 0.97 -13.00
CA ILE A 92 -14.07 0.90 -13.99
C ILE A 92 -15.07 2.00 -13.65
N CYS A 93 -15.32 2.88 -14.62
CA CYS A 93 -16.26 3.99 -14.50
C CYS A 93 -17.44 3.73 -15.43
N SER A 94 -18.67 3.94 -14.95
CA SER A 94 -19.87 3.75 -15.79
C SER A 94 -21.01 4.66 -15.37
N THR A 95 -21.72 5.24 -16.34
CA THR A 95 -22.97 5.96 -16.10
C THR A 95 -24.19 5.03 -16.06
N THR A 96 -24.06 3.80 -16.55
CA THR A 96 -25.18 2.87 -16.77
C THR A 96 -25.12 1.64 -15.89
N LEU A 97 -23.93 1.08 -15.66
CA LEU A 97 -23.75 -0.13 -14.84
C LEU A 97 -23.53 0.24 -13.38
N HIS A 98 -24.36 -0.35 -12.51
CA HIS A 98 -24.17 -0.21 -11.07
C HIS A 98 -22.94 -1.02 -10.60
N PRO A 99 -22.18 -0.60 -9.56
CA PRO A 99 -20.98 -1.33 -9.12
C PRO A 99 -21.20 -2.81 -8.80
N ARG A 100 -22.38 -3.18 -8.30
CA ARG A 100 -22.77 -4.59 -8.06
C ARG A 100 -22.83 -5.41 -9.35
N GLU A 101 -23.28 -4.81 -10.46
CA GLU A 101 -23.32 -5.47 -11.76
C GLU A 101 -21.92 -5.62 -12.35
N ILE A 102 -21.07 -4.60 -12.15
CA ILE A 102 -19.64 -4.67 -12.50
C ILE A 102 -18.98 -5.82 -11.76
N THR A 103 -19.17 -5.95 -10.44
CA THR A 103 -18.68 -7.09 -9.64
C THR A 103 -19.13 -8.43 -10.22
N LYS A 104 -20.42 -8.59 -10.57
CA LYS A 104 -20.94 -9.81 -11.20
C LYS A 104 -20.27 -10.13 -12.54
N LYS A 105 -19.96 -9.10 -13.35
CA LYS A 105 -19.32 -9.27 -14.66
C LYS A 105 -17.83 -9.60 -14.54
N VAL A 106 -17.09 -8.85 -13.72
CA VAL A 106 -15.64 -8.96 -13.55
C VAL A 106 -15.24 -10.14 -12.67
N LYS A 107 -16.14 -10.58 -11.77
CA LYS A 107 -15.89 -11.66 -10.80
C LYS A 107 -14.69 -11.39 -9.88
N LEU A 108 -14.49 -10.11 -9.54
CA LEU A 108 -13.56 -9.64 -8.53
C LEU A 108 -14.34 -8.83 -7.48
N ASN A 109 -13.84 -8.80 -6.25
CA ASN A 109 -14.42 -7.95 -5.21
C ASN A 109 -13.73 -6.57 -5.26
N PRO A 110 -14.49 -5.46 -5.35
CA PRO A 110 -13.90 -4.14 -5.34
C PRO A 110 -13.27 -3.85 -3.97
N THR A 111 -12.19 -3.08 -3.98
CA THR A 111 -11.63 -2.47 -2.76
C THR A 111 -12.33 -1.18 -2.39
N LYS A 112 -12.98 -0.54 -3.37
CA LYS A 112 -13.79 0.66 -3.18
C LYS A 112 -14.84 0.76 -4.27
N ILE A 113 -16.01 1.27 -3.92
CA ILE A 113 -17.06 1.65 -4.87
C ILE A 113 -17.53 3.07 -4.57
N HIS A 114 -18.04 3.74 -5.60
CA HIS A 114 -18.86 4.93 -5.46
C HIS A 114 -20.06 4.80 -6.38
N VAL A 115 -21.24 5.19 -5.92
CA VAL A 115 -22.46 5.12 -6.72
C VAL A 115 -22.78 6.50 -7.29
N LEU A 116 -23.29 6.52 -8.53
CA LEU A 116 -23.78 7.72 -9.17
C LEU A 116 -24.79 8.44 -8.27
N GLY A 117 -24.59 9.75 -8.10
CA GLY A 117 -25.45 10.60 -7.26
C GLY A 117 -25.07 10.64 -5.78
N GLU A 118 -24.20 9.76 -5.29
CA GLU A 118 -23.66 9.85 -3.93
C GLU A 118 -22.77 11.09 -3.75
N LEU A 119 -22.72 11.60 -2.52
CA LEU A 119 -21.85 12.73 -2.18
C LEU A 119 -20.37 12.32 -2.26
N LYS A 120 -19.58 13.09 -3.00
CA LYS A 120 -18.11 12.93 -3.06
C LYS A 120 -17.45 13.24 -1.72
N TYR A 121 -18.01 14.21 -1.00
CA TYR A 121 -17.54 14.65 0.30
C TYR A 121 -18.77 14.78 1.21
N PRO A 122 -18.80 14.14 2.39
CA PRO A 122 -19.96 14.19 3.28
C PRO A 122 -20.40 15.62 3.66
N ARG A 123 -19.44 16.55 3.72
CA ARG A 123 -19.68 17.95 4.10
C ARG A 123 -19.98 18.88 2.92
N ILE A 124 -19.99 18.39 1.68
CA ILE A 124 -20.20 19.21 0.46
C ILE A 124 -21.36 18.62 -0.35
N SER A 125 -22.58 19.07 -0.04
CA SER A 125 -23.83 18.54 -0.58
C SER A 125 -24.00 18.67 -2.10
N HIS A 126 -23.33 19.63 -2.74
CA HIS A 126 -23.43 19.87 -4.19
C HIS A 126 -22.44 19.06 -5.03
N ARG A 127 -21.42 18.43 -4.41
CA ARG A 127 -20.43 17.62 -5.14
C ARG A 127 -20.84 16.16 -5.09
N LYS A 128 -21.46 15.68 -6.16
CA LYS A 128 -21.90 14.29 -6.33
C LYS A 128 -21.05 13.54 -7.35
N PHE A 129 -20.99 12.23 -7.24
CA PHE A 129 -20.43 11.37 -8.28
C PHE A 129 -21.32 11.43 -9.51
N THR A 130 -20.73 11.78 -10.65
CA THR A 130 -21.42 11.85 -11.95
C THR A 130 -21.46 10.50 -12.66
N GLN A 131 -20.74 9.51 -12.13
CA GLN A 131 -20.62 8.15 -12.65
C GLN A 131 -20.48 7.19 -11.47
N ASN A 132 -20.83 5.93 -11.68
CA ASN A 132 -20.44 4.85 -10.78
C ASN A 132 -18.94 4.59 -10.94
N TYR A 133 -18.26 4.36 -9.83
CA TYR A 133 -16.86 3.93 -9.81
C TYR A 133 -16.74 2.59 -9.10
N TRP A 134 -15.91 1.72 -9.67
CA TRP A 134 -15.56 0.43 -9.14
C TRP A 134 -14.03 0.31 -9.17
N TYR A 135 -13.41 0.18 -8.01
CA TYR A 135 -11.95 0.12 -7.89
C TYR A 135 -11.51 -1.24 -7.36
N PHE A 136 -10.37 -1.72 -7.86
CA PHE A 136 -9.69 -2.91 -7.37
C PHE A 136 -8.20 -2.63 -7.19
N GLU A 137 -7.77 -2.53 -5.94
CA GLU A 137 -6.42 -2.20 -5.49
C GLU A 137 -5.89 -3.32 -4.57
N PRO A 138 -5.43 -4.44 -5.13
CA PRO A 138 -5.21 -5.66 -4.35
C PRO A 138 -4.05 -5.58 -3.34
N GLN A 139 -3.15 -4.59 -3.48
CA GLN A 139 -2.03 -4.32 -2.57
C GLN A 139 -2.16 -2.94 -1.90
N LYS A 140 -3.40 -2.53 -1.59
CA LYS A 140 -3.66 -1.23 -0.95
C LYS A 140 -2.89 -1.09 0.36
N GLY A 141 -2.09 -0.03 0.46
CA GLY A 141 -1.34 0.32 1.67
C GLY A 141 -0.07 -0.50 1.89
N MET A 142 0.19 -1.52 1.07
CA MET A 142 1.44 -2.27 1.12
C MET A 142 2.58 -1.46 0.48
N PRO A 143 3.82 -1.59 0.97
CA PRO A 143 5.01 -1.10 0.29
C PRO A 143 5.23 -1.78 -1.07
N GLY A 144 6.26 -1.33 -1.78
CA GLY A 144 6.70 -1.91 -3.05
C GLY A 144 6.59 -0.96 -4.23
N ASN A 145 7.49 -1.20 -5.19
CA ASN A 145 7.64 -0.41 -6.41
C ASN A 145 6.46 -0.58 -7.39
N LEU A 146 6.45 0.28 -8.41
CA LEU A 146 5.41 0.33 -9.43
C LEU A 146 5.32 -0.98 -10.22
N GLU A 147 6.46 -1.49 -10.67
CA GLU A 147 6.58 -2.64 -11.56
C GLU A 147 6.02 -3.90 -10.90
N ASN A 148 6.40 -4.15 -9.64
CA ASN A 148 5.93 -5.31 -8.87
C ASN A 148 4.44 -5.22 -8.60
N LYS A 149 3.93 -4.03 -8.22
CA LYS A 149 2.50 -3.82 -7.98
C LYS A 149 1.66 -3.92 -9.25
N LEU A 150 2.18 -3.41 -10.36
CA LEU A 150 1.55 -3.55 -11.67
C LEU A 150 1.51 -5.00 -12.10
N LYS A 151 2.63 -5.73 -11.99
CA LYS A 151 2.68 -7.15 -12.27
C LYS A 151 1.68 -7.92 -11.40
N PHE A 152 1.62 -7.65 -10.10
CA PHE A 152 0.67 -8.30 -9.19
C PHE A 152 -0.78 -8.04 -9.63
N LEU A 153 -1.12 -6.80 -10.01
CA LEU A 153 -2.44 -6.48 -10.54
C LEU A 153 -2.71 -7.27 -11.82
N LEU A 154 -1.79 -7.27 -12.78
CA LEU A 154 -1.95 -7.96 -14.05
C LEU A 154 -2.11 -9.47 -13.88
N ASP A 155 -1.30 -10.12 -13.04
CA ASP A 155 -1.40 -11.55 -12.74
C ASP A 155 -2.81 -11.90 -12.20
N ARG A 156 -3.39 -11.03 -11.34
CA ARG A 156 -4.76 -11.21 -10.84
C ARG A 156 -5.81 -11.03 -11.92
N LEU A 157 -5.61 -10.09 -12.85
CA LEU A 157 -6.53 -9.85 -13.97
C LEU A 157 -6.43 -10.95 -15.04
N GLU A 158 -5.25 -11.51 -15.29
CA GLU A 158 -5.02 -12.59 -16.26
C GLU A 158 -5.78 -13.85 -15.90
N THR A 159 -5.84 -14.22 -14.61
CA THR A 159 -6.69 -15.35 -14.17
C THR A 159 -8.19 -15.14 -14.45
N LYS A 160 -8.58 -13.92 -14.80
CA LYS A 160 -9.95 -13.51 -15.16
C LYS A 160 -10.04 -12.96 -16.59
N GLN A 161 -9.00 -13.14 -17.42
CA GLN A 161 -8.89 -12.55 -18.76
C GLN A 161 -10.11 -12.89 -19.64
N SER A 162 -10.58 -14.13 -19.61
CA SER A 162 -11.77 -14.57 -20.37
C SER A 162 -13.09 -13.93 -19.90
N ALA A 163 -13.18 -13.55 -18.62
CA ALA A 163 -14.35 -12.83 -18.08
C ALA A 163 -14.30 -11.33 -18.42
N ILE A 164 -13.09 -10.74 -18.45
CA ILE A 164 -12.86 -9.33 -18.75
C ILE A 164 -12.96 -9.06 -20.27
N ALA A 165 -12.25 -9.85 -21.09
CA ALA A 165 -12.16 -9.65 -22.54
C ALA A 165 -13.48 -9.88 -23.28
N ASN A 166 -14.31 -10.83 -22.84
CA ASN A 166 -15.58 -11.13 -23.50
C ASN A 166 -16.68 -10.08 -23.26
N LYS A 167 -16.49 -9.13 -22.32
CA LYS A 167 -17.56 -8.24 -21.87
C LYS A 167 -17.26 -6.75 -21.97
N LEU A 168 -16.04 -6.37 -22.33
CA LEU A 168 -15.68 -5.00 -22.73
C LEU A 168 -16.16 -4.63 -24.14
N LYS A 169 -16.66 -5.58 -24.94
CA LYS A 169 -17.26 -5.31 -26.27
C LYS A 169 -18.64 -4.63 -26.22
N HIS A 170 -19.22 -4.46 -25.03
CA HIS A 170 -20.59 -3.96 -24.84
C HIS A 170 -20.73 -2.93 -23.70
N ILE A 171 -19.62 -2.30 -23.29
CA ILE A 171 -19.60 -1.10 -22.44
C ILE A 171 -19.22 0.06 -23.33
#